data_AF-A0A917MBY5-F1
#
_entry.id   AF-A0A917MBY5-F1
#
_cell.length_a   1.000
_cell.length_b   1.000
_cell.length_c   1.000
_cell.angle_alpha   90.00
_cell.angle_beta   90.00
_cell.angle_gamma   90.00
#
_symmetry.space_group_name_H-M   'P 1'
#
loop_
_entity.id
_entity.type
_entity.pdbx_description
1 polymer ?
#
loop_
_entity_poly.entity_id
_entity_poly.type
_entity_poly.pdbx_seq_one_letter_code
_entity_poly.pdbx_strand_id
1 'polypeptide(L)'
;MKFSKIAILLIVLTLCGGTLMFADAATQKVRVILNGSELDDNGLIVDNKTYLPLRQIANGLQAIVSWDNQTKKATLYKPNVHMILFQDKVVFGNVDKGNRYTFNVLSQIDNLTTEVSAVKVSITDPNGTEKVIQSQSVNITKDNFWYRTEDIKYNFEFAGKYAVRFYMKTSAADEWTVVSEKLITSQ
;
A
#
# COMPACT_ATOMS: atom_id res chain seq x y z
N MET A 1 -48.57 -14.80 54.00
CA MET A 1 -48.88 -15.00 52.55
C MET A 1 -48.27 -13.96 51.59
N LYS A 2 -47.60 -12.88 52.05
CA LYS A 2 -47.01 -11.87 51.15
C LYS A 2 -45.57 -12.17 50.71
N PHE A 3 -44.77 -12.80 51.57
CA PHE A 3 -43.37 -13.14 51.29
C PHE A 3 -43.20 -14.21 50.20
N SER A 4 -44.07 -15.23 50.20
CA SER A 4 -44.04 -16.28 49.16
C SER A 4 -44.38 -15.74 47.77
N LYS A 5 -45.29 -14.76 47.67
CA LYS A 5 -45.67 -14.13 46.39
C LYS A 5 -44.55 -13.22 45.84
N ILE A 6 -43.81 -12.55 46.71
CA ILE A 6 -42.66 -11.69 46.33
C ILE A 6 -41.47 -12.53 45.87
N ALA A 7 -41.21 -13.65 46.55
CA ALA A 7 -40.16 -14.59 46.14
C ALA A 7 -40.43 -15.21 44.76
N ILE A 8 -41.69 -15.56 44.47
CA ILE A 8 -42.09 -16.07 43.15
C ILE A 8 -41.92 -15.00 42.07
N LEU A 9 -42.27 -13.74 42.36
CA LEU A 9 -42.11 -12.63 41.41
C LEU A 9 -40.62 -12.36 41.07
N LEU A 10 -39.73 -12.45 42.07
CA LEU A 10 -38.28 -12.30 41.91
C LEU A 10 -37.66 -13.42 41.08
N ILE A 11 -38.14 -14.65 41.25
CA ILE A 11 -37.70 -15.82 40.46
C ILE A 11 -38.15 -15.70 39.00
N VAL A 12 -39.38 -15.23 38.75
CA VAL A 12 -39.89 -15.01 37.38
C VAL A 12 -39.14 -13.87 36.67
N LEU A 13 -38.79 -12.79 37.38
CA LEU A 13 -38.04 -11.67 36.81
C LEU A 13 -36.59 -12.06 36.46
N THR A 14 -35.97 -12.97 37.23
CA THR A 14 -34.63 -13.52 36.93
C THR A 14 -34.67 -14.57 35.81
N LEU A 15 -35.76 -15.33 35.65
CA LEU A 15 -35.94 -16.22 34.49
C LEU A 15 -36.22 -15.47 33.18
N CYS A 16 -36.89 -14.31 33.22
CA CYS A 16 -37.18 -13.52 32.02
C CYS A 16 -36.09 -12.50 31.64
N GLY A 17 -35.25 -12.06 32.59
CA GLY A 17 -34.17 -11.09 32.32
C GLY A 17 -32.87 -11.68 31.77
N GLY A 18 -32.76 -13.01 31.68
CA GLY A 18 -31.49 -13.72 31.47
C GLY A 18 -31.03 -13.96 30.03
N THR A 19 -31.80 -13.59 29.00
CA THR A 19 -31.39 -13.84 27.61
C THR A 19 -31.60 -12.63 26.70
N LEU A 20 -30.91 -11.53 26.99
CA LEU A 20 -30.35 -10.72 25.90
C LEU A 20 -28.93 -11.21 25.67
N MET A 21 -28.80 -12.42 25.11
CA MET A 21 -27.58 -12.77 24.40
C MET A 21 -27.59 -11.89 23.15
N PHE A 22 -26.96 -10.72 23.25
CA PHE A 22 -26.43 -10.10 22.05
C PHE A 22 -25.50 -11.14 21.46
N ALA A 23 -25.91 -11.74 20.34
CA ALA A 23 -25.03 -12.53 19.53
C ALA A 23 -23.88 -11.61 19.14
N ASP A 24 -22.77 -11.72 19.85
CA ASP A 24 -21.48 -11.29 19.34
C ASP A 24 -21.32 -12.14 18.08
N ALA A 25 -21.65 -11.56 16.92
CA ALA A 25 -21.40 -12.19 15.65
C ALA A 25 -19.88 -12.35 15.61
N ALA A 26 -19.40 -13.52 16.03
CA ALA A 26 -18.00 -13.85 16.13
C ALA A 26 -17.39 -13.49 14.79
N THR A 27 -16.73 -12.34 14.74
CA THR A 27 -16.21 -11.80 13.50
C THR A 27 -15.04 -12.69 13.16
N GLN A 28 -15.29 -13.69 12.30
CA GLN A 28 -14.30 -14.68 11.94
C GLN A 28 -13.20 -13.94 11.17
N LYS A 29 -12.04 -13.79 11.82
CA LYS A 29 -10.86 -13.17 11.22
C LYS A 29 -10.34 -14.09 10.11
N VAL A 30 -10.00 -13.50 8.98
CA VAL A 30 -9.40 -14.18 7.83
C VAL A 30 -7.98 -13.68 7.67
N ARG A 31 -7.01 -14.60 7.70
CA ARG A 31 -5.61 -14.28 7.41
C ARG A 31 -5.46 -13.99 5.92
N VAL A 32 -4.75 -12.92 5.57
CA VAL A 32 -4.53 -12.53 4.17
C VAL A 32 -3.05 -12.64 3.86
N ILE A 33 -2.70 -13.42 2.84
CA ILE A 33 -1.32 -13.65 2.42
C ILE A 33 -1.13 -13.01 1.04
N LEU A 34 -0.20 -12.07 0.93
CA LEU A 34 0.16 -11.39 -0.30
C LEU A 34 1.65 -11.61 -0.59
N ASN A 35 1.96 -12.18 -1.74
CA ASN A 35 3.34 -12.53 -2.14
C ASN A 35 4.10 -13.36 -1.10
N GLY A 36 3.39 -14.27 -0.40
CA GLY A 36 3.96 -15.14 0.62
C GLY A 36 4.08 -14.50 2.01
N SER A 37 3.80 -13.20 2.15
CA SER A 37 3.79 -12.49 3.44
C SER A 37 2.36 -12.28 3.93
N GLU A 38 2.15 -12.49 5.23
CA GLU A 38 0.87 -12.16 5.87
C GLU A 38 0.75 -10.65 6.05
N LEU A 39 -0.45 -10.12 5.79
CA LEU A 39 -0.79 -8.72 5.98
C LEU A 39 -1.18 -8.44 7.44
N ASP A 40 -0.86 -7.24 7.94
CA ASP A 40 -1.14 -6.84 9.32
C ASP A 40 -2.65 -6.76 9.60
N ASP A 41 -3.40 -6.23 8.63
CA ASP A 41 -4.85 -6.17 8.71
C ASP A 41 -5.43 -7.52 8.28
N ASN A 42 -6.29 -8.06 9.14
CA ASN A 42 -7.03 -9.27 8.81
C ASN A 42 -8.27 -8.94 7.99
N GLY A 43 -8.67 -9.89 7.14
CA GLY A 43 -10.02 -9.91 6.60
C GLY A 43 -11.05 -10.32 7.66
N LEU A 44 -12.32 -10.20 7.30
CA LEU A 44 -13.45 -10.56 8.16
C LEU A 44 -14.54 -11.25 7.37
N ILE A 45 -15.23 -12.22 7.97
CA ILE A 45 -16.41 -12.86 7.39
C ILE A 45 -17.66 -12.27 8.04
N VAL A 46 -18.56 -11.74 7.21
CA VAL A 46 -19.89 -11.25 7.60
C VAL A 46 -20.90 -11.80 6.60
N ASP A 47 -22.00 -12.39 7.08
CA ASP A 47 -23.05 -12.98 6.26
C ASP A 47 -22.51 -13.92 5.16
N ASN A 48 -21.57 -14.79 5.54
CA ASN A 48 -20.89 -15.74 4.66
C ASN A 48 -20.14 -15.09 3.47
N LYS A 49 -19.79 -13.79 3.58
CA LYS A 49 -18.95 -13.06 2.63
C LYS A 49 -17.64 -12.66 3.31
N THR A 50 -16.53 -12.84 2.58
CA THR A 50 -15.21 -12.41 3.04
C THR A 50 -14.94 -10.99 2.59
N TYR A 51 -14.56 -10.13 3.52
CA TYR A 51 -14.15 -8.76 3.30
C TYR A 51 -12.66 -8.66 3.58
N LEU A 52 -11.93 -7.99 2.68
CA LEU A 52 -10.49 -7.88 2.74
C LEU A 52 -10.05 -6.41 2.87
N PRO A 53 -8.91 -6.14 3.54
CA PRO A 53 -8.39 -4.80 3.70
C PRO A 53 -7.85 -4.26 2.36
N LEU A 54 -8.71 -3.56 1.62
CA LEU A 54 -8.39 -3.06 0.28
C LEU A 54 -7.09 -2.27 0.22
N ARG A 55 -6.82 -1.40 1.21
CA ARG A 55 -5.62 -0.54 1.23
C ARG A 55 -4.34 -1.34 1.37
N GLN A 56 -4.28 -2.33 2.26
CA GLN A 56 -3.09 -3.15 2.43
C GLN A 56 -2.82 -4.03 1.20
N ILE A 57 -3.88 -4.59 0.62
CA ILE A 57 -3.77 -5.33 -0.65
C ILE A 57 -3.26 -4.41 -1.76
N ALA A 58 -3.84 -3.22 -1.91
CA ALA A 58 -3.43 -2.27 -2.93
C ALA A 58 -1.98 -1.82 -2.76
N ASN A 59 -1.54 -1.55 -1.53
CA ASN A 59 -0.15 -1.18 -1.24
C ASN A 59 0.83 -2.26 -1.69
N GLY A 60 0.57 -3.53 -1.35
CA GLY A 60 1.44 -4.63 -1.77
C GLY A 60 1.36 -4.94 -3.27
N LEU A 61 0.25 -4.59 -3.93
CA LEU A 61 0.10 -4.63 -5.38
C LEU A 61 0.62 -3.36 -6.08
N GLN A 62 1.12 -2.37 -5.35
CA GLN A 62 1.59 -1.08 -5.89
C GLN A 62 0.50 -0.38 -6.73
N ALA A 63 -0.71 -0.34 -6.17
CA ALA A 63 -1.90 0.26 -6.75
C ALA A 63 -2.36 1.47 -5.92
N ILE A 64 -3.01 2.42 -6.59
CA ILE A 64 -3.58 3.62 -5.98
C ILE A 64 -5.02 3.33 -5.57
N VAL A 65 -5.40 3.69 -4.34
CA VAL A 65 -6.80 3.61 -3.87
C VAL A 65 -7.35 5.01 -3.69
N SER A 66 -8.44 5.31 -4.40
CA SER A 66 -9.25 6.50 -4.18
C SER A 66 -10.52 6.12 -3.43
N TRP A 67 -10.90 6.90 -2.42
CA TRP A 67 -12.12 6.72 -1.66
C TRP A 67 -13.01 7.95 -1.80
N ASP A 68 -14.20 7.77 -2.35
CA ASP A 68 -15.26 8.76 -2.36
C ASP A 68 -16.20 8.51 -1.19
N ASN A 69 -16.11 9.38 -0.17
CA ASN A 69 -16.90 9.25 1.05
C ASN A 69 -18.38 9.61 0.86
N GLN A 70 -18.74 10.38 -0.18
CA GLN A 70 -20.13 10.75 -0.45
C GLN A 70 -20.89 9.57 -1.06
N THR A 71 -20.29 8.91 -2.06
CA THR A 71 -20.91 7.77 -2.75
C THR A 71 -20.56 6.41 -2.13
N LYS A 72 -19.68 6.39 -1.10
CA LYS A 72 -19.13 5.17 -0.50
C LYS A 72 -18.46 4.27 -1.53
N LYS A 73 -17.76 4.88 -2.48
CA LYS A 73 -17.10 4.18 -3.59
C LYS A 73 -15.59 4.14 -3.36
N ALA A 74 -15.05 2.93 -3.34
CA ALA A 74 -13.61 2.72 -3.45
C ALA A 74 -13.26 2.43 -4.91
N THR A 75 -12.27 3.11 -5.45
CA THR A 75 -11.72 2.83 -6.79
C THR A 75 -10.25 2.48 -6.65
N LEU A 76 -9.84 1.38 -7.27
CA LEU A 76 -8.44 0.95 -7.33
C LEU A 76 -7.91 1.19 -8.74
N TYR A 77 -6.76 1.86 -8.84
CA TYR A 77 -6.07 2.14 -10.07
C TYR A 77 -4.70 1.48 -10.06
N LYS A 78 -4.42 0.63 -11.07
CA LYS A 78 -3.12 -0.01 -11.22
C LYS A 78 -2.52 0.38 -12.59
N PRO A 79 -1.71 1.44 -12.65
CA PRO A 79 -0.95 1.73 -13.86
C PRO A 79 0.15 0.67 -14.06
N ASN A 80 0.59 0.49 -15.30
CA ASN A 80 1.83 -0.23 -15.57
C ASN A 80 2.97 0.76 -15.50
N VAL A 81 4.01 0.40 -14.75
CA VAL A 81 5.18 1.25 -14.56
C VAL A 81 6.41 0.37 -14.70
N HIS A 82 7.20 0.63 -15.74
CA HIS A 82 8.42 -0.12 -16.03
C HIS A 82 9.63 0.75 -15.76
N MET A 83 10.49 0.32 -14.83
CA MET A 83 11.69 1.05 -14.42
C MET A 83 12.97 0.38 -14.89
N ILE A 84 13.84 1.17 -15.51
CA ILE A 84 15.16 0.77 -15.98
C ILE A 84 16.19 1.74 -15.41
N LEU A 85 17.27 1.21 -14.83
CA LEU A 85 18.37 2.01 -14.31
C LEU A 85 19.51 2.05 -15.33
N PHE A 86 20.02 3.24 -15.60
CA PHE A 86 21.12 3.46 -16.52
C PHE A 86 22.31 4.10 -15.81
N GLN A 87 23.48 3.47 -15.94
CA GLN A 87 24.75 4.13 -15.75
C GLN A 87 25.28 4.50 -17.13
N ASP A 88 25.25 5.80 -17.45
CA ASP A 88 25.48 6.32 -18.80
C ASP A 88 24.54 5.67 -19.84
N LYS A 89 25.05 4.73 -20.64
CA LYS A 89 24.32 3.99 -21.67
C LYS A 89 24.05 2.53 -21.31
N VAL A 90 24.54 2.08 -20.16
CA VAL A 90 24.51 0.68 -19.74
C VAL A 90 23.40 0.47 -18.73
N VAL A 91 22.55 -0.54 -18.97
CA VAL A 91 21.54 -0.97 -18.00
C VAL A 91 22.20 -1.79 -16.92
N PHE A 92 21.84 -1.55 -15.65
CA PHE A 92 22.34 -2.33 -14.52
C PHE A 92 21.24 -2.67 -13.52
N GLY A 93 21.55 -3.63 -12.65
CA GLY A 93 20.70 -4.03 -11.52
C GLY A 93 21.49 -4.56 -10.31
N ASN A 94 22.82 -4.64 -10.45
CA ASN A 94 23.73 -5.01 -9.37
C ASN A 94 24.86 -3.98 -9.31
N VAL A 95 25.41 -3.79 -8.12
CA VAL A 95 26.48 -2.85 -7.81
C VAL A 95 27.42 -3.47 -6.78
N ASP A 96 28.64 -2.97 -6.71
CA ASP A 96 29.60 -3.38 -5.70
C ASP A 96 29.42 -2.55 -4.43
N LYS A 97 29.41 -3.22 -3.27
CA LYS A 97 29.37 -2.56 -1.98
C LYS A 97 30.56 -1.62 -1.79
N GLY A 98 30.30 -0.45 -1.23
CA GLY A 98 31.30 0.58 -0.93
C GLY A 98 31.60 1.49 -2.13
N ASN A 99 31.14 1.13 -3.33
CA ASN A 99 31.38 1.92 -4.52
C ASN A 99 30.30 3.01 -4.70
N ARG A 100 30.72 4.08 -5.39
CA ARG A 100 29.85 5.17 -5.81
C ARG A 100 29.48 5.00 -7.27
N TYR A 101 28.20 5.11 -7.58
CA TYR A 101 27.68 5.07 -8.95
C TYR A 101 27.05 6.41 -9.30
N THR A 102 27.12 6.76 -10.58
CA THR A 102 26.35 7.85 -11.17
C THR A 102 25.34 7.23 -12.11
N PHE A 103 24.05 7.42 -11.88
CA PHE A 103 23.01 6.77 -12.67
C PHE A 103 21.73 7.61 -12.74
N ASN A 104 20.87 7.29 -13.69
CA ASN A 104 19.50 7.81 -13.78
C ASN A 104 18.49 6.66 -13.90
N VAL A 105 17.23 6.99 -13.65
CA VAL A 105 16.11 6.06 -13.74
C VAL A 105 15.19 6.50 -14.87
N LEU A 106 14.99 5.61 -15.85
CA LEU A 106 13.98 5.77 -16.88
C LEU A 106 12.75 4.96 -16.48
N SER A 107 11.59 5.63 -16.46
CA SER A 107 10.30 5.04 -16.15
C SER A 107 9.35 5.24 -17.32
N GLN A 108 8.79 4.15 -17.84
CA GLN A 108 7.67 4.18 -18.77
C GLN A 108 6.40 3.88 -17.99
N ILE A 109 5.39 4.72 -18.16
CA ILE A 109 4.08 4.59 -17.52
C ILE A 109 3.02 4.46 -18.62
N ASP A 110 2.13 3.48 -18.49
CA ASP A 110 0.91 3.35 -19.31
C ASP A 110 -0.27 2.80 -18.49
N ASN A 111 -1.43 2.64 -19.15
CA ASN A 111 -2.68 2.23 -18.52
C ASN A 111 -3.11 3.17 -17.37
N LEU A 112 -2.89 4.47 -17.54
CA LEU A 112 -3.36 5.48 -16.59
C LEU A 112 -4.85 5.73 -16.80
N THR A 113 -5.63 5.39 -15.79
CA THR A 113 -7.09 5.61 -15.75
C THR A 113 -7.48 6.56 -14.61
N THR A 114 -6.52 7.35 -14.12
CA THR A 114 -6.68 8.33 -13.05
C THR A 114 -5.77 9.52 -13.30
N GLU A 115 -6.14 10.67 -12.75
CA GLU A 115 -5.32 11.88 -12.81
C GLU A 115 -4.02 11.70 -12.04
N VAL A 116 -2.95 12.35 -12.50
CA VAL A 116 -1.67 12.38 -11.80
C VAL A 116 -1.23 13.82 -11.70
N SER A 117 -1.09 14.33 -10.48
CA SER A 117 -0.66 15.70 -10.23
C SER A 117 0.84 15.83 -9.98
N ALA A 118 1.47 14.76 -9.49
CA ALA A 118 2.90 14.75 -9.19
C ALA A 118 3.48 13.33 -9.20
N VAL A 119 4.77 13.25 -9.51
CA VAL A 119 5.56 12.01 -9.48
C VAL A 119 6.85 12.22 -8.68
N LYS A 120 7.34 11.15 -8.05
CA LYS A 120 8.60 11.13 -7.31
C LYS A 120 9.32 9.82 -7.55
N VAL A 121 10.64 9.87 -7.69
CA VAL A 121 11.51 8.70 -7.63
C VAL A 121 12.40 8.81 -6.39
N SER A 122 12.51 7.73 -5.63
CA SER A 122 13.43 7.65 -4.50
C SER A 122 14.16 6.33 -4.48
N ILE A 123 15.24 6.27 -3.70
CA ILE A 123 15.99 5.06 -3.39
C ILE A 123 16.00 4.88 -1.87
N THR A 124 15.71 3.67 -1.41
CA THR A 124 15.76 3.29 0.00
C THR A 124 16.88 2.28 0.20
N ASP A 125 17.74 2.52 1.18
CA ASP A 125 18.84 1.60 1.51
C ASP A 125 18.35 0.34 2.26
N PRO A 126 19.21 -0.69 2.44
CA PRO A 126 18.86 -1.91 3.16
C PRO A 126 18.44 -1.69 4.63
N ASN A 127 18.78 -0.54 5.22
CA ASN A 127 18.43 -0.18 6.58
C ASN A 127 17.12 0.62 6.67
N GLY A 128 16.47 0.89 5.53
CA GLY A 128 15.20 1.61 5.44
C GLY A 128 15.34 3.13 5.27
N THR A 129 16.54 3.67 5.09
CA THR A 129 16.73 5.12 4.89
C THR A 129 16.35 5.52 3.47
N GLU A 130 15.32 6.35 3.31
CA GLU A 130 14.91 6.88 2.01
C GLU A 130 15.72 8.13 1.62
N LYS A 131 16.16 8.18 0.36
CA LYS A 131 16.65 9.39 -0.31
C LYS A 131 15.83 9.66 -1.56
N VAL A 132 15.25 10.84 -1.65
CA VAL A 132 14.57 11.30 -2.87
C VAL A 132 15.61 11.57 -3.96
N ILE A 133 15.39 10.97 -5.14
CA ILE A 133 16.22 11.22 -6.34
C ILE A 133 15.69 12.46 -7.06
N GLN A 134 14.39 12.47 -7.36
CA GLN A 134 13.74 13.60 -8.03
C GLN A 134 12.24 13.57 -7.74
N SER A 135 11.61 14.75 -7.73
CA SER A 135 10.17 14.93 -7.58
C SER A 135 9.72 16.08 -8.47
N GLN A 136 8.57 15.95 -9.12
CA GLN A 136 7.99 17.03 -9.92
C GLN A 136 6.46 16.96 -9.95
N SER A 137 5.83 18.12 -10.04
CA SER A 137 4.43 18.20 -10.48
C SER A 137 4.35 17.90 -11.97
N VAL A 138 3.27 17.26 -12.40
CA VAL A 138 3.04 16.90 -13.80
C VAL A 138 1.64 17.29 -14.22
N ASN A 139 1.46 17.53 -15.52
CA ASN A 139 0.16 17.67 -16.15
C ASN A 139 0.10 16.67 -17.31
N ILE A 140 -0.50 15.51 -17.06
CA ILE A 140 -0.52 14.38 -17.99
C ILE A 140 -1.88 14.36 -18.69
N THR A 141 -1.87 14.54 -20.01
CA THR A 141 -3.12 14.58 -20.81
C THR A 141 -3.42 13.27 -21.54
N LYS A 142 -2.50 12.30 -21.48
CA LYS A 142 -2.60 10.99 -22.11
C LYS A 142 -2.67 9.88 -21.06
N ASP A 143 -3.06 8.69 -21.47
CA ASP A 143 -3.05 7.49 -20.62
C ASP A 143 -1.63 6.92 -20.38
N ASN A 144 -0.59 7.56 -20.92
CA ASN A 144 0.80 7.14 -20.82
C ASN A 144 1.75 8.34 -20.80
N PHE A 145 2.92 8.16 -20.19
CA PHE A 145 4.04 9.11 -20.26
C PHE A 145 5.38 8.46 -19.92
N TRP A 146 6.46 9.17 -20.22
CA TRP A 146 7.82 8.78 -19.87
C TRP A 146 8.38 9.75 -18.84
N TYR A 147 9.14 9.24 -17.88
CA TYR A 147 9.81 10.03 -16.86
C TYR A 147 11.25 9.57 -16.71
N ARG A 148 12.19 10.49 -16.89
CA ARG A 148 13.61 10.23 -16.70
C ARG A 148 14.14 11.17 -15.61
N THR A 149 14.81 10.60 -14.61
CA THR A 149 15.51 11.42 -13.61
C THR A 149 16.78 12.03 -14.21
N GLU A 150 17.26 13.10 -13.59
CA GLU A 150 18.65 13.51 -13.73
C GLU A 150 19.60 12.43 -13.17
N ASP A 151 20.88 12.56 -13.52
CA ASP A 151 21.92 11.71 -12.98
C ASP A 151 22.14 11.98 -11.49
N ILE A 152 22.02 10.94 -10.68
CA ILE A 152 22.33 10.97 -9.26
C ILE A 152 23.64 10.25 -8.97
N LYS A 153 24.49 10.88 -8.15
CA LYS A 153 25.62 10.21 -7.50
C LYS A 153 25.18 9.59 -6.19
N TYR A 154 25.36 8.28 -6.05
CA TYR A 154 24.91 7.52 -4.87
C TYR A 154 25.99 6.56 -4.38
N ASN A 155 26.17 6.48 -3.05
CA ASN A 155 27.09 5.56 -2.38
C ASN A 155 26.32 4.30 -1.94
N PHE A 156 26.76 3.13 -2.37
CA PHE A 156 26.18 1.85 -1.94
C PHE A 156 26.93 1.30 -0.73
N GLU A 157 26.76 1.93 0.43
CA GLU A 157 27.56 1.66 1.64
C GLU A 157 27.33 0.27 2.26
N PHE A 158 26.15 -0.30 2.05
CA PHE A 158 25.71 -1.56 2.65
C PHE A 158 25.58 -2.65 1.59
N ALA A 159 25.84 -3.89 1.97
CA ALA A 159 25.39 -5.04 1.18
C ALA A 159 23.90 -5.24 1.42
N GLY A 160 23.16 -5.67 0.39
CA GLY A 160 21.73 -5.93 0.48
C GLY A 160 20.94 -5.34 -0.69
N LYS A 161 19.63 -5.26 -0.50
CA LYS A 161 18.69 -4.76 -1.50
C LYS A 161 18.41 -3.29 -1.27
N TYR A 162 18.69 -2.48 -2.28
CA TYR A 162 18.26 -1.09 -2.34
C TYR A 162 16.98 -1.03 -3.18
N ALA A 163 15.93 -0.42 -2.65
CA ALA A 163 14.65 -0.30 -3.32
C ALA A 163 14.53 1.06 -4.00
N VAL A 164 14.53 1.08 -5.33
CA VAL A 164 14.20 2.27 -6.13
C VAL A 164 12.70 2.26 -6.40
N ARG A 165 12.00 3.29 -5.95
CA ARG A 165 10.54 3.36 -5.98
C ARG A 165 10.07 4.53 -6.81
N PHE A 166 9.03 4.29 -7.60
CA PHE A 166 8.28 5.32 -8.32
C PHE A 166 6.98 5.58 -7.57
N TYR A 167 6.70 6.85 -7.30
CA TYR A 167 5.53 7.30 -6.58
C TYR A 167 4.67 8.21 -7.44
N MET A 168 3.37 8.19 -7.19
CA MET A 168 2.40 9.11 -7.79
C MET A 168 1.53 9.75 -6.71
N LYS A 169 1.04 10.95 -7.02
CA LYS A 169 -0.10 11.60 -6.37
C LYS A 169 -1.20 11.81 -7.40
N THR A 170 -2.45 11.53 -7.03
CA THR A 170 -3.63 11.81 -7.85
C THR A 170 -4.08 13.26 -7.75
N SER A 171 -3.78 13.93 -6.64
CA SER A 171 -3.98 15.36 -6.43
C SER A 171 -2.87 15.94 -5.52
N ALA A 172 -2.72 17.26 -5.50
CA ALA A 172 -1.68 17.91 -4.70
C ALA A 172 -1.79 17.59 -3.19
N ALA A 173 -3.01 17.41 -2.70
CA ALA A 173 -3.32 17.12 -1.30
C ALA A 173 -3.14 15.64 -0.92
N ASP A 174 -3.15 14.73 -1.91
CA ASP A 174 -3.04 13.30 -1.65
C ASP A 174 -1.64 12.91 -1.15
N GLU A 175 -1.56 11.77 -0.46
CA GLU A 175 -0.29 11.18 -0.06
C GLU A 175 0.42 10.51 -1.24
N TRP A 176 1.74 10.34 -1.11
CA TRP A 176 2.53 9.61 -2.10
C TRP A 176 2.20 8.13 -2.05
N THR A 177 1.81 7.56 -3.19
CA THR A 177 1.59 6.11 -3.33
C THR A 177 2.70 5.49 -4.16
N VAL A 178 3.31 4.40 -3.69
CA VAL A 178 4.26 3.60 -4.49
C VAL A 178 3.47 2.86 -5.56
N VAL A 179 3.87 3.06 -6.82
CA VAL A 179 3.24 2.40 -7.99
C VAL A 179 4.19 1.50 -8.76
N SER A 180 5.48 1.53 -8.40
CA SER A 180 6.51 0.63 -8.90
C SER A 180 7.68 0.53 -7.93
N GLU A 181 8.29 -0.64 -7.86
CA GLU A 181 9.56 -0.86 -7.16
C GLU A 181 10.52 -1.66 -8.05
N LYS A 182 11.80 -1.26 -8.05
CA LYS A 182 12.91 -1.98 -8.67
C LYS A 182 14.03 -2.14 -7.66
N LEU A 183 14.57 -3.35 -7.54
CA LEU A 183 15.67 -3.63 -6.61
C LEU A 183 17.03 -3.52 -7.31
N ILE A 184 17.97 -2.86 -6.64
CA ILE A 184 19.41 -2.96 -6.93
C ILE A 184 20.02 -3.87 -5.88
N THR A 185 20.82 -4.85 -6.29
CA THR A 185 21.60 -5.69 -5.36
C THR A 185 22.99 -5.11 -5.18
N SER A 186 23.34 -4.75 -3.95
CA SER A 186 24.71 -4.38 -3.56
C SER A 186 25.36 -5.58 -2.88
N GLN A 187 26.53 -6.01 -3.37
CA GLN A 187 27.27 -7.15 -2.85
C GLN A 187 28.76 -6.87 -2.73
#